data_AF-A0A2D5ALA1-F1
#
_entry.id   AF-A0A2D5ALA1-F1
#
_cell.length_a   1.000
_cell.length_b   1.000
_cell.length_c   1.000
_cell.angle_alpha   90.00
_cell.angle_beta   90.00
_cell.angle_gamma   90.00
#
_symmetry.space_group_name_H-M   'P 1'
#
loop_
_entity.id
_entity.type
_entity.pdbx_description
1 polymer ?
#
loop_
_entity_poly.entity_id
_entity_poly.type
_entity_poly.pdbx_seq_one_letter_code
_entity_poly.pdbx_strand_id
1 'polypeptide(L)' 'AQRFDTITYNEALARNLKVMDGTAFTLCQDNDIPIVVFNMNQEDNIRRALSGDDIGTIVSG' A
#
# COMPACT_ATOMS: atom_id res chain seq x y z
N ALA A 1 -2.02 6.78 15.61
CA ALA A 1 -2.09 5.94 14.41
C ALA A 1 -0.66 5.59 14.02
N GLN A 2 -0.32 4.30 13.95
CA GLN A 2 1.02 3.84 13.61
C GLN A 2 1.03 3.50 12.12
N ARG A 3 2.02 4.01 11.38
CA ARG A 3 2.19 3.70 9.97
C ARG A 3 2.84 2.32 9.87
N PHE A 4 2.37 1.49 8.94
CA PHE A 4 2.97 0.18 8.66
C PHE A 4 3.89 0.35 7.45
N ASP A 5 5.11 -0.15 7.53
CA ASP A 5 6.05 -0.11 6.41
C ASP A 5 5.66 -1.16 5.36
N THR A 6 5.32 -2.38 5.81
CA THR A 6 4.84 -3.48 4.96
C THR A 6 3.68 -4.20 5.62
N ILE A 7 2.69 -4.59 4.81
CA ILE A 7 1.47 -5.26 5.27
C ILE A 7 1.01 -6.22 4.18
N THR A 8 0.44 -7.35 4.55
CA THR A 8 -0.11 -8.31 3.58
C THR A 8 -1.55 -7.98 3.21
N TYR A 9 -2.03 -8.48 2.07
CA TYR A 9 -3.45 -8.32 1.71
C TYR A 9 -4.38 -8.83 2.83
N ASN A 10 -4.02 -9.97 3.44
CA ASN A 10 -4.77 -10.52 4.57
C ASN A 10 -4.76 -9.59 5.80
N GLU A 11 -3.62 -8.99 6.13
CA GLU A 11 -3.53 -8.00 7.21
C GLU A 11 -4.35 -6.74 6.91
N ALA A 12 -4.33 -6.27 5.66
CA ALA A 12 -5.09 -5.10 5.24
C ALA A 12 -6.61 -5.33 5.36
N LEU A 13 -7.05 -6.51 4.93
CA LEU A 13 -8.44 -6.95 5.03
C LEU A 13 -8.86 -7.15 6.50
N ALA A 14 -8.04 -7.86 7.29
CA ALA A 14 -8.31 -8.13 8.71
C ALA A 14 -8.41 -6.83 9.53
N ARG A 15 -7.55 -5.84 9.23
CA ARG A 15 -7.55 -4.53 9.90
C ARG A 15 -8.58 -3.56 9.31
N ASN A 16 -9.40 -3.98 8.34
CA ASN A 16 -10.36 -3.14 7.64
C ASN A 16 -9.74 -1.82 7.17
N LEU A 17 -8.48 -1.88 6.73
CA LEU A 17 -7.77 -0.72 6.23
C LEU A 17 -8.41 -0.36 4.88
N LYS A 18 -9.22 0.71 4.88
CA LYS A 18 -9.89 1.28 3.70
C LYS A 18 -8.88 2.01 2.80
N VAL A 19 -7.82 1.31 2.41
CA VAL A 19 -6.73 1.82 1.56
C VAL A 19 -7.23 2.04 0.14
N MET A 20 -8.14 1.17 -0.32
CA MET A 20 -8.65 1.12 -1.69
C MET A 20 -10.10 0.61 -1.69
N ASP A 21 -10.83 0.82 -2.79
CA ASP A 21 -12.12 0.19 -3.04
C ASP A 21 -12.00 -1.34 -2.94
N GLY A 22 -12.97 -2.00 -2.30
CA GLY A 22 -12.92 -3.45 -2.07
C GLY A 22 -12.77 -4.28 -3.35
N THR A 23 -13.32 -3.78 -4.47
CA THR A 23 -13.23 -4.43 -5.78
C THR A 23 -11.80 -4.39 -6.31
N ALA A 24 -11.17 -3.23 -6.26
CA ALA A 24 -9.80 -3.05 -6.73
C ALA A 24 -8.79 -3.76 -5.82
N PHE A 25 -9.06 -3.81 -4.51
CA PHE A 25 -8.27 -4.60 -3.58
C PHE A 25 -8.27 -6.09 -3.94
N THR A 26 -9.46 -6.65 -4.24
CA THR A 26 -9.61 -8.05 -4.65
C THR A 26 -8.90 -8.31 -5.98
N LEU A 27 -9.02 -7.40 -6.95
CA LEU A 27 -8.35 -7.51 -8.24
C LEU A 27 -6.82 -7.55 -8.08
N CYS A 28 -6.26 -6.67 -7.25
CA CYS A 28 -4.83 -6.64 -6.98
C CYS A 28 -4.35 -7.88 -6.24
N GLN A 29 -5.15 -8.41 -5.31
CA GLN A 29 -4.84 -9.66 -4.61
C GLN A 29 -4.85 -10.86 -5.56
N ASP A 30 -5.83 -10.96 -6.45
CA ASP A 30 -5.97 -12.09 -7.39
C ASP A 30 -4.86 -12.11 -8.46
N ASN A 31 -4.37 -10.91 -8.83
CA ASN A 31 -3.31 -10.73 -9.81
C ASN A 31 -1.92 -10.54 -9.18
N ASP A 32 -1.79 -10.66 -7.86
CA ASP A 32 -0.53 -10.47 -7.13
C ASP A 32 0.15 -9.11 -7.46
N ILE A 33 -0.64 -8.04 -7.58
CA ILE A 33 -0.19 -6.71 -7.97
C ILE A 33 0.15 -5.90 -6.72
N PRO A 34 1.44 -5.68 -6.39
CA PRO A 34 1.83 -4.95 -5.18
C PRO A 34 1.30 -3.51 -5.20
N ILE A 35 0.73 -3.08 -4.08
CA ILE A 35 0.14 -1.74 -3.94
C ILE A 35 1.04 -0.92 -3.03
N VAL A 36 1.52 0.23 -3.51
CA VAL A 36 2.33 1.16 -2.71
C VAL A 36 1.48 2.36 -2.30
N VAL A 37 1.26 2.51 -1.00
CA VAL A 37 0.42 3.56 -0.42
C VAL A 37 1.33 4.61 0.20
N PHE A 38 1.44 5.77 -0.44
CA PHE A 38 2.27 6.87 0.04
C PHE A 38 1.52 8.20 0.02
N ASN A 39 2.07 9.19 0.71
CA ASN A 39 1.47 10.52 0.77
C ASN A 39 1.97 11.36 -0.41
N MET A 40 1.08 11.76 -1.31
CA MET A 40 1.41 12.57 -2.48
C MET A 40 1.68 14.05 -2.16
N ASN A 41 1.22 14.55 -1.00
CA ASN A 41 1.38 15.96 -0.61
C ASN A 41 2.77 16.30 -0.05
N GLN A 42 3.66 15.32 0.09
CA GLN A 42 5.02 15.54 0.55
C GLN A 42 5.95 15.67 -0.65
N GLU A 43 6.73 16.74 -0.68
CA GLU A 43 7.78 16.92 -1.68
C GLU A 43 8.78 15.75 -1.63
N ASP A 44 9.25 15.31 -2.81
CA ASP A 44 10.14 14.17 -3.03
C ASP A 44 9.55 12.76 -2.84
N ASN A 45 8.34 12.60 -2.27
CA ASN A 45 7.77 11.27 -2.06
C ASN A 45 7.56 10.48 -3.36
N ILE A 46 7.17 11.10 -4.47
CA ILE A 46 7.02 10.37 -5.75
C ILE A 46 8.36 9.80 -6.22
N ARG A 47 9.45 10.57 -6.06
CA ARG A 47 10.79 10.14 -6.45
C ARG A 47 11.31 9.01 -5.56
N ARG A 48 11.03 9.10 -4.26
CA ARG A 48 11.34 8.05 -3.28
C ARG A 48 10.55 6.77 -3.54
N ALA A 49 9.26 6.87 -3.93
CA ALA A 49 8.43 5.71 -4.28
C ALA A 49 9.04 4.93 -5.44
N LEU A 50 9.45 5.65 -6.48
CA LEU A 50 10.07 5.08 -7.68
C LEU A 50 11.47 4.53 -7.41
N SER A 51 12.19 5.08 -6.43
CA SER A 51 13.52 4.59 -6.05
C SER A 51 13.47 3.31 -5.20
N GLY A 52 12.28 2.87 -4.78
CA GLY A 52 12.13 1.76 -3.84
C GLY A 52 12.51 2.13 -2.40
N ASP A 53 12.53 3.43 -2.09
CA ASP A 53 12.74 3.94 -0.75
C ASP A 53 11.52 3.58 0.11
N ASP A 54 11.75 3.29 1.40
CA ASP A 54 10.71 2.88 2.34
C ASP A 54 9.83 4.09 2.72
N ILE A 55 8.94 4.45 1.81
CA ILE A 55 8.06 5.58 1.95
C ILE A 55 6.60 5.14 1.82
N GLY A 56 5.97 5.03 2.97
CA GLY A 56 4.57 4.70 3.04
C GLY A 56 4.34 3.29 3.51
N THR A 57 3.43 2.60 2.84
CA THR A 57 2.96 1.30 3.22
C THR A 57 2.88 0.44 1.97
N ILE A 58 3.69 -0.59 1.92
CA ILE A 58 3.70 -1.56 0.83
C ILE A 58 2.73 -2.68 1.18
N VAL A 59 1.78 -2.93 0.29
CA VAL A 59 0.86 -4.07 0.38
C VAL A 59 1.31 -5.13 -0.63
N SER A 60 1.76 -6.27 -0.12
CA SER A 60 2.26 -7.40 -0.92
C SER A 60 1.85 -8.73 -0.29
N GLY A 61 1.57 -9.74 -1.12
CA GLY A 61 1.03 -11.05 -0.73
C GLY A 61 2.11 -12.05 -0.40
#